data_AF-A0A1I8CES5-F1
#
_entry.id   AF-A0A1I8CES5-F1
#
_cell.length_a   1.000
_cell.length_b   1.000
_cell.length_c   1.000
_cell.angle_alpha   90.00
_cell.angle_beta   90.00
_cell.angle_gamma   90.00
#
_symmetry.space_group_name_H-M   'P 1'
#
loop_
_entity.id
_entity.type
_entity.pdbx_description
1 polymer ?
#
loop_
_entity_poly.entity_id
_entity_poly.type
_entity_poly.pdbx_seq_one_letter_code
_entity_poly.pdbx_strand_id
1 'polypeptide(L)'
;MHLSLSWLYRPRPDRRPLYRRIFTNKRLDIAHKVVVRSIFGFVIFSTSYCLVNGYLYYKFIKPLKQDEREKLERELIEADLAGFKVK
;
A
#
# COMPACT_ATOMS: atom_id res chain seq x y z
N MET A 1 -52.62 -35.66 -13.39
CA MET A 1 -51.45 -34.80 -13.69
C MET A 1 -50.59 -34.71 -12.43
N HIS A 2 -49.46 -35.40 -12.38
CA HIS A 2 -48.54 -35.33 -11.23
C HIS A 2 -47.70 -34.05 -11.33
N LEU A 3 -48.05 -33.03 -10.54
CA LEU A 3 -47.23 -31.83 -10.38
C LEU A 3 -46.06 -32.16 -9.47
N SER A 4 -44.92 -32.53 -10.05
CA SER A 4 -43.71 -32.80 -9.26
C SER A 4 -43.14 -31.50 -8.67
N LEU A 5 -42.76 -31.53 -7.39
CA LEU A 5 -42.07 -30.45 -6.67
C LEU A 5 -40.79 -29.96 -7.37
N SER A 6 -40.22 -30.78 -8.26
CA SER A 6 -39.03 -30.41 -9.05
C SER A 6 -39.26 -29.19 -9.96
N TRP A 7 -40.51 -28.92 -10.35
CA TRP A 7 -40.85 -27.76 -11.18
C TRP A 7 -40.72 -26.43 -10.41
N LEU A 8 -41.02 -26.43 -9.10
CA LEU A 8 -40.90 -25.25 -8.24
C LEU A 8 -39.44 -24.89 -7.93
N TYR A 9 -38.53 -25.87 -8.00
CA TYR A 9 -37.10 -25.68 -7.75
C TYR A 9 -36.32 -25.26 -9.00
N ARG A 10 -36.94 -25.22 -10.18
CA ARG A 10 -36.25 -24.74 -11.40
C ARG A 10 -36.02 -23.23 -11.28
N PRO A 11 -34.76 -22.77 -11.23
CA PRO A 11 -34.48 -21.34 -11.21
C PRO A 11 -35.06 -20.73 -12.49
N ARG A 12 -35.91 -19.70 -12.34
CA ARG A 12 -36.48 -19.01 -13.50
C ARG A 12 -35.33 -18.47 -14.37
N PRO A 13 -35.31 -18.77 -15.68
CA PRO A 13 -34.30 -18.20 -16.57
C PRO A 13 -34.51 -16.68 -16.64
N ASP A 14 -33.48 -15.94 -16.24
CA ASP A 14 -33.53 -14.48 -16.18
C ASP A 14 -33.63 -13.90 -17.60
N ARG A 15 -34.78 -13.33 -17.99
CA ARG A 15 -35.05 -12.86 -19.36
C ARG A 15 -34.44 -11.48 -19.69
N ARG A 16 -33.64 -10.91 -18.79
CA ARG A 16 -33.04 -9.57 -18.97
C ARG A 16 -31.94 -9.60 -20.04
N PRO A 17 -31.79 -8.51 -20.84
CA PRO A 17 -30.81 -8.46 -21.93
C PRO A 17 -29.36 -8.51 -21.42
N LEU A 18 -28.45 -9.04 -22.24
CA LEU A 18 -27.07 -9.40 -21.85
C LEU A 18 -26.27 -8.25 -21.23
N TYR A 19 -26.42 -7.02 -21.72
CA TYR A 19 -25.74 -5.84 -21.17
C TYR A 19 -26.16 -5.54 -19.71
N ARG A 20 -27.39 -5.89 -19.33
CA ARG A 20 -27.90 -5.78 -17.95
C ARG A 20 -27.51 -7.00 -17.09
N ARG A 21 -27.08 -8.09 -17.72
CA ARG A 21 -26.65 -9.34 -17.07
C ARG A 21 -25.16 -9.31 -16.68
N ILE A 22 -24.31 -8.68 -17.51
CA ILE A 22 -22.87 -8.55 -17.25
C ILE A 22 -22.60 -7.58 -16.08
N PHE A 23 -23.37 -6.49 -16.02
CA PHE A 23 -23.38 -5.51 -14.91
C PHE A 23 -24.58 -5.69 -13.96
N THR A 24 -24.88 -6.93 -13.56
CA THR A 24 -25.83 -7.14 -12.43
C THR A 24 -25.27 -6.58 -11.12
N ASN A 25 -26.14 -6.06 -10.24
CA ASN A 25 -25.80 -5.64 -8.87
C ASN A 25 -24.87 -6.63 -8.17
N LYS A 26 -25.09 -7.95 -8.30
CA LYS A 26 -24.24 -8.96 -7.65
C LYS A 26 -22.77 -8.91 -8.09
N ARG A 27 -22.47 -8.75 -9.39
CA ARG A 27 -21.08 -8.66 -9.88
C ARG A 27 -20.45 -7.32 -9.53
N LEU A 28 -21.24 -6.24 -9.60
CA LEU A 28 -20.80 -4.92 -9.19
C LEU A 28 -20.53 -4.84 -7.68
N ASP A 29 -21.36 -5.50 -6.86
CA ASP A 29 -21.21 -5.61 -5.40
C ASP A 29 -19.98 -6.43 -5.03
N ILE A 30 -19.71 -7.53 -5.76
CA ILE A 30 -18.49 -8.32 -5.56
C ILE A 30 -17.26 -7.48 -5.91
N ALA A 31 -17.27 -6.80 -7.06
CA ALA A 31 -16.18 -5.91 -7.46
C ALA A 31 -15.97 -4.79 -6.44
N HIS A 32 -17.05 -4.13 -6.01
CA HIS A 32 -17.00 -3.08 -5.00
C HIS A 32 -16.43 -3.59 -3.66
N LYS A 33 -16.90 -4.74 -3.16
CA LYS A 33 -16.38 -5.35 -1.93
C LYS A 33 -14.90 -5.68 -2.03
N VAL A 34 -14.47 -6.27 -3.15
CA VAL A 34 -13.05 -6.60 -3.39
C VAL A 34 -12.21 -5.34 -3.41
N VAL A 35 -12.65 -4.30 -4.14
CA VAL A 35 -11.95 -3.02 -4.25
C VAL A 35 -11.84 -2.31 -2.89
N VAL A 36 -12.94 -2.24 -2.13
CA VAL A 36 -12.92 -1.63 -0.79
C VAL A 36 -11.99 -2.41 0.13
N ARG A 37 -12.04 -3.74 0.11
CA ARG A 37 -11.15 -4.58 0.93
C ARG A 37 -9.68 -4.43 0.53
N SER A 38 -9.37 -4.32 -0.75
CA SER A 38 -8.00 -4.09 -1.22
C SER A 38 -7.50 -2.70 -0.85
N ILE A 39 -8.33 -1.65 -0.96
CA ILE A 39 -7.96 -0.29 -0.55
C ILE A 39 -7.66 -0.27 0.95
N PHE A 40 -8.55 -0.82 1.78
CA PHE A 40 -8.32 -0.89 3.22
C PHE A 40 -7.04 -1.68 3.57
N GLY A 41 -6.83 -2.84 2.95
CA GLY A 41 -5.62 -3.62 3.14
C GLY A 41 -4.36 -2.85 2.74
N PHE A 42 -4.40 -2.15 1.60
CA PHE A 42 -3.30 -1.34 1.11
C PHE A 42 -3.00 -0.14 2.02
N VAL A 43 -4.03 0.53 2.56
CA VAL A 43 -3.85 1.64 3.51
C VAL A 43 -3.18 1.14 4.79
N ILE A 44 -3.63 0.02 5.35
CA ILE A 44 -3.02 -0.54 6.57
C ILE A 44 -1.57 -0.97 6.30
N PHE A 45 -1.33 -1.63 5.18
CA PHE A 45 0.02 -2.05 4.80
C PHE A 45 0.96 -0.85 4.58
N SER A 46 0.53 0.14 3.79
CA SER A 46 1.36 1.31 3.46
C SER A 46 1.63 2.18 4.69
N THR A 47 0.64 2.38 5.57
CA THR A 47 0.83 3.11 6.82
C THR A 47 1.79 2.38 7.76
N SER A 48 1.65 1.06 7.92
CA SER A 48 2.60 0.25 8.71
C SER A 48 4.02 0.34 8.14
N TYR A 49 4.17 0.19 6.83
CA TYR A 49 5.48 0.28 6.16
C TYR A 49 6.12 1.66 6.35
N CYS A 50 5.36 2.75 6.16
CA CYS A 50 5.87 4.10 6.38
C CYS A 50 6.28 4.34 7.83
N LEU A 51 5.48 3.90 8.80
CA LEU A 51 5.78 4.08 10.22
C LEU A 51 7.04 3.31 10.64
N VAL A 52 7.15 2.04 10.25
CA VAL A 52 8.30 1.21 10.60
C VAL A 52 9.59 1.76 9.98
N ASN A 53 9.56 2.09 8.68
CA ASN A 53 10.74 2.65 8.01
C ASN A 53 11.08 4.05 8.51
N GLY A 54 10.08 4.88 8.78
CA GLY A 54 10.28 6.19 9.40
C GLY A 54 10.95 6.06 10.75
N TYR A 55 10.43 5.18 11.62
CA TYR A 55 11.01 4.91 12.93
C TYR A 55 12.47 4.41 12.82
N LEU A 56 12.71 3.44 11.94
CA LEU A 56 14.05 2.88 11.74
C LEU A 56 15.02 3.93 11.19
N TYR A 57 14.55 4.78 10.28
CA TYR A 57 15.34 5.88 9.74
C TYR A 57 15.74 6.87 10.83
N TYR A 58 14.78 7.34 11.63
CA TYR A 58 15.06 8.32 12.68
C TYR A 58 15.94 7.75 13.79
N LYS A 59 15.71 6.49 14.18
CA LYS A 59 16.42 5.88 15.32
C LYS A 59 17.81 5.38 14.97
N PHE A 60 18.03 4.88 13.75
CA PHE A 60 19.29 4.22 13.40
C PHE A 60 20.05 4.90 12.26
N ILE A 61 19.37 5.28 11.18
CA ILE A 61 20.05 5.80 9.98
C ILE A 61 20.45 7.27 10.16
N LYS A 62 19.57 8.09 10.73
CA LYS A 62 19.82 9.51 10.97
C LYS A 62 21.06 9.75 11.87
N PRO A 63 21.20 9.11 13.05
CA PRO A 63 22.38 9.35 13.89
C PRO A 63 23.68 8.90 13.21
N LEU A 64 23.68 7.75 12.53
CA LEU A 64 24.86 7.27 11.79
C LEU A 64 25.35 8.33 10.77
N LYS A 65 24.42 8.92 10.02
CA LYS A 65 24.73 9.97 9.05
C LYS A 65 25.17 11.28 9.70
N GLN A 66 24.77 11.56 10.94
CA GLN A 66 25.22 12.74 11.68
C GLN A 66 26.67 12.54 12.12
N ASP A 67 27.01 11.37 12.65
CA ASP A 67 28.38 11.04 13.06
C ASP A 67 29.36 11.11 11.88
N GLU A 68 28.95 10.64 10.70
CA GLU A 68 29.74 10.74 9.47
C GLU A 68 29.95 12.20 9.03
N ARG A 69 28.92 13.04 9.14
CA ARG A 69 29.01 14.47 8.81
C ARG A 69 29.92 15.21 9.77
N GLU A 70 29.81 14.95 11.06
CA GLU A 70 30.67 15.59 12.07
C GLU A 70 32.14 15.24 11.86
N LYS A 71 32.45 13.99 11.46
CA LYS A 71 33.82 13.59 11.11
C LYS A 71 34.33 14.36 9.88
N LEU A 72 33.53 14.43 8.82
CA LEU A 72 33.88 15.17 7.61
C LEU A 72 34.09 16.67 7.90
N GLU A 73 33.25 17.28 8.73
CA GLU A 73 33.40 18.68 9.12
C GLU A 73 34.72 18.93 9.87
N ARG A 74 35.13 18.01 10.76
CA ARG A 74 36.43 18.11 11.44
C ARG A 74 37.60 17.98 10.47
N GLU A 75 37.56 17.01 9.57
CA GLU A 75 38.60 16.81 8.55
C GLU A 75 38.75 18.05 7.65
N LEU A 76 37.64 18.69 7.27
CA LEU A 76 37.66 19.93 6.49
C LEU A 76 38.31 21.08 7.27
N ILE A 77 37.99 21.25 8.55
CA ILE A 77 38.59 22.29 9.40
C ILE A 77 40.10 22.05 9.55
N GLU A 78 40.52 20.80 9.78
CA GLU A 78 41.94 20.46 9.90
C GLU A 78 42.71 20.73 8.61
N ALA A 79 42.13 20.38 7.46
CA ALA A 79 42.71 20.66 6.15
C ALA A 79 42.86 22.17 5.89
N ASP A 80 41.84 22.97 6.28
CA ASP A 80 41.87 24.42 6.13
C ASP A 80 42.96 25.05 7.02
N LEU A 81 43.02 24.65 8.30
CA LEU A 81 44.07 25.06 9.24
C LEU A 81 45.48 24.69 8.77
N ALA A 82 45.64 23.51 8.15
CA ALA A 82 46.90 23.09 7.57
C ALA A 82 47.28 23.96 6.36
N GLY A 83 46.32 24.30 5.50
CA GLY A 83 46.51 25.22 4.37
C GLY A 83 46.98 26.61 4.79
N PHE A 84 46.45 27.15 5.90
CA PHE A 84 46.87 28.45 6.43
C PHE A 84 48.27 28.45 7.06
N LYS A 85 48.75 27.33 7.60
CA LYS A 85 50.10 27.21 8.20
C LYS A 85 51.24 27.12 7.18
N VAL A 86 50.95 26.80 5.92
CA VAL A 86 51.95 26.63 4.85
C VAL A 86 52.30 27.97 4.16
N LYS A 87 51.72 29.08 4.63
CA LYS A 87 52.03 30.45 4.19
C LYS A 87 52.98 31.16 5.15
#